data_AF-A0A8K0ULG3-F1
#
_entry.id   AF-A0A8K0ULG3-F1
#
_cell.length_a   1.000
_cell.length_b   1.000
_cell.length_c   1.000
_cell.angle_alpha   90.00
_cell.angle_beta   90.00
_cell.angle_gamma   90.00
#
_symmetry.space_group_name_H-M   'P 1'
#
loop_
_entity.id
_entity.type
_entity.pdbx_description
1 polymer ?
#
loop_
_entity_poly.entity_id
_entity_poly.type
_entity_poly.pdbx_seq_one_letter_code
_entity_poly.pdbx_strand_id
1 'polypeptide(L)'
;MSTTNRRFWDDALAHFRLLTNHAAEHAHHLSGQLLNIYHTCKDDPRLIWRDDVIREQITPLAILLVPLLCVWALYQVLTSKSRAERAQRIQSEEKDRKRAVLQKLLAVLTPTQSIWPETYWQLSQRWVRSKKPVYRLSALSLRDDVVGGVVELRNASTNLPDAIMGRLEVDGLRVQIESDPALRMMVHSSGLGNRKSLPIESHQSPDKDNNAQYLDRLLPANLSPFIRSLQISITIGSTAMLGFTARGRHFPRSQEDPLYHLAALPFLPRKYLKPHDAQSTKAESRTHLNYPRSALRTTIPLKTTLDNVVYLLTSGEVPLTIKSVENVSDAYTAHLDEHADHLLTNVASRTKFQQNWGTEGWREERFVAQWEAALIRAEVLARWVVVVERRV
;
A
#
# COMPACT_ATOMS: atom_id res chain seq x y z
N MET A 1 -18.49 32.63 18.46
CA MET A 1 -18.49 33.62 19.56
C MET A 1 -19.13 34.88 19.03
N SER A 2 -20.19 35.37 19.68
CA SER A 2 -20.85 36.62 19.29
C SER A 2 -19.90 37.81 19.44
N THR A 3 -20.07 38.83 18.62
CA THR A 3 -19.33 40.10 18.67
C THR A 3 -19.40 40.79 20.05
N THR A 4 -20.49 40.56 20.79
CA THR A 4 -20.68 41.04 22.17
C THR A 4 -19.73 40.40 23.18
N ASN A 5 -19.37 39.13 23.02
CA ASN A 5 -18.46 38.45 23.94
C ASN A 5 -17.02 38.98 23.77
N ARG A 6 -16.65 39.42 22.55
CA ARG A 6 -15.29 39.95 22.27
C ARG A 6 -15.02 41.29 22.96
N ARG A 7 -15.98 42.24 22.93
CA ARG A 7 -15.84 43.55 23.60
C ARG A 7 -15.66 43.44 25.11
N PHE A 8 -16.42 42.55 25.76
CA PHE A 8 -16.29 42.32 27.21
C PHE A 8 -14.88 41.85 27.60
N TRP A 9 -14.29 40.93 26.84
CA TRP A 9 -12.92 40.46 27.08
C TRP A 9 -11.88 41.54 26.79
N ASP A 10 -12.06 42.36 25.77
CA ASP A 10 -11.16 43.46 25.44
C ASP A 10 -11.14 44.54 26.54
N ASP A 11 -12.31 44.91 27.09
CA ASP A 11 -12.42 45.87 28.20
C ASP A 11 -11.86 45.29 29.52
N ALA A 12 -12.12 44.02 29.80
CA ALA A 12 -11.54 43.33 30.96
C ALA A 12 -10.01 43.26 30.86
N LEU A 13 -9.45 43.04 29.66
CA LEU A 13 -8.01 43.06 29.42
C LEU A 13 -7.42 44.46 29.59
N ALA A 14 -8.13 45.51 29.16
CA ALA A 14 -7.71 46.90 29.35
C ALA A 14 -7.66 47.28 30.84
N HIS A 15 -8.67 46.90 31.62
CA HIS A 15 -8.66 47.12 33.07
C HIS A 15 -7.62 46.28 33.79
N PHE A 16 -7.41 45.03 33.37
CA PHE A 16 -6.34 44.20 33.91
C PHE A 16 -4.96 44.82 33.65
N ARG A 17 -4.72 45.36 32.44
CA ARG A 17 -3.47 46.08 32.10
C ARG A 17 -3.24 47.32 32.97
N LEU A 18 -4.28 48.10 33.22
CA LEU A 18 -4.22 49.26 34.13
C LEU A 18 -3.87 48.84 35.56
N LEU A 19 -4.52 47.78 36.06
CA LEU A 19 -4.23 47.22 37.38
C LEU A 19 -2.80 46.66 37.47
N THR A 20 -2.29 46.01 36.42
CA THR A 20 -0.91 45.49 36.41
C THR A 20 0.13 46.61 36.41
N ASN A 21 -0.13 47.74 35.73
CA ASN A 21 0.78 48.88 35.73
C ASN A 21 0.85 49.54 37.10
N HIS A 22 -0.30 49.74 37.76
CA HIS A 22 -0.32 50.31 39.10
C HIS A 22 0.27 49.36 40.15
N ALA A 23 0.05 48.05 39.99
CA ALA A 23 0.68 47.03 40.81
C ALA A 23 2.20 46.97 40.60
N ALA A 24 2.72 47.24 39.39
CA ALA A 24 4.16 47.26 39.11
C ALA A 24 4.87 48.41 39.85
N GLU A 25 4.27 49.59 39.92
CA GLU A 25 4.81 50.73 40.68
C GLU A 25 4.85 50.43 42.19
N HIS A 26 3.78 49.85 42.74
CA HIS A 26 3.75 49.40 44.14
C HIS A 26 4.68 48.21 44.42
N ALA A 27 4.88 47.33 43.44
CA ALA A 27 5.78 46.18 43.56
C ALA A 27 7.25 46.62 43.70
N HIS A 28 7.68 47.70 43.04
CA HIS A 28 9.03 48.24 43.22
C HIS A 28 9.25 48.72 44.67
N HIS A 29 8.29 49.41 45.26
CA HIS A 29 8.36 49.84 46.66
C HIS A 29 8.34 48.65 47.64
N LEU A 30 7.45 47.68 47.42
CA LEU A 30 7.36 46.46 48.22
C LEU A 30 8.61 45.57 48.08
N SER A 31 9.25 45.54 46.91
CA SER A 31 10.48 44.77 46.70
C SER A 31 11.64 45.28 47.56
N GLY A 32 11.75 46.60 47.76
CA GLY A 32 12.72 47.20 48.66
C GLY A 32 12.46 46.84 50.13
N GLN A 33 11.20 46.88 50.56
CA GLN A 33 10.81 46.51 51.93
C GLN A 33 11.03 45.02 52.21
N LEU A 34 10.65 44.15 51.27
CA LEU A 34 10.86 42.70 51.37
C LEU A 34 12.35 42.32 51.37
N LEU A 35 13.18 43.00 50.57
CA LEU A 35 14.62 42.77 50.56
C LEU A 35 15.25 43.17 51.91
N ASN A 36 14.77 44.27 52.50
CA ASN A 36 15.22 44.71 53.82
C ASN A 36 14.81 43.72 54.92
N ILE A 37 13.54 43.27 54.93
CA ILE A 37 13.06 42.21 55.84
C ILE A 37 13.86 40.92 55.66
N TYR A 38 14.16 40.52 54.41
CA TYR A 38 14.99 39.35 54.12
C TYR A 38 16.39 39.48 54.71
N HIS A 39 17.06 40.62 54.53
CA HIS A 39 18.38 40.84 55.10
C HIS A 39 18.38 40.83 56.64
N THR A 40 17.34 41.39 57.27
CA THR A 40 17.20 41.39 58.74
C THR A 40 16.89 40.00 59.30
N CYS A 41 16.14 39.17 58.58
CA CYS A 41 15.72 37.84 59.05
C CYS A 41 16.62 36.70 58.56
N LYS A 42 17.62 36.97 57.71
CA LYS A 42 18.50 35.96 57.11
C LYS A 42 19.27 35.15 58.16
N ASP A 43 19.72 35.81 59.22
CA ASP A 43 20.59 35.21 60.24
C ASP A 43 19.80 34.55 61.39
N ASP A 44 18.57 35.01 61.66
CA ASP A 44 17.64 34.33 62.58
C ASP A 44 16.18 34.41 62.07
N PRO A 45 15.67 33.34 61.43
CA PRO A 45 14.31 33.33 60.89
C PRO A 45 13.22 33.36 61.97
N ARG A 46 13.55 33.19 63.25
CA ARG A 46 12.59 33.32 64.36
C ARG A 46 12.21 34.78 64.63
N LEU A 47 13.01 35.76 64.16
CA LEU A 47 12.72 37.19 64.28
C LEU A 47 11.40 37.57 63.59
N ILE A 48 11.04 36.90 62.49
CA ILE A 48 9.77 37.09 61.77
C ILE A 48 8.56 36.95 62.71
N TRP A 49 8.66 36.04 63.70
CA TRP A 49 7.59 35.75 64.64
C TRP A 49 7.77 36.44 65.99
N ARG A 50 8.89 37.11 66.27
CA ARG A 50 9.12 37.81 67.54
C ARG A 50 8.98 39.32 67.44
N ASP A 51 9.25 39.88 66.28
CA ASP A 51 9.22 41.33 66.06
C ASP A 51 7.83 41.76 65.54
N ASP A 52 7.11 42.53 66.34
CA ASP A 52 5.77 43.00 66.02
C ASP A 52 5.77 43.94 64.80
N VAL A 53 6.86 44.70 64.56
CA VAL A 53 6.99 45.61 63.40
C VAL A 53 7.10 44.80 62.12
N ILE A 54 7.90 43.74 62.12
CA ILE A 54 8.04 42.83 60.98
C ILE A 54 6.71 42.10 60.73
N ARG A 55 6.02 41.69 61.80
CA ARG A 55 4.70 41.05 61.70
C ARG A 55 3.65 41.98 61.12
N GLU A 56 3.57 43.24 61.58
CA GLU A 56 2.67 44.26 61.01
C GLU A 56 2.94 44.53 59.52
N GLN A 57 4.19 44.46 59.07
CA GLN A 57 4.53 44.63 57.65
C GLN A 57 4.22 43.38 56.79
N ILE A 58 4.40 42.17 57.33
CA ILE A 58 4.16 40.92 56.59
C ILE A 58 2.67 40.56 56.50
N THR A 59 1.89 40.87 57.54
CA THR A 59 0.44 40.54 57.60
C THR A 59 -0.36 41.07 56.39
N PRO A 60 -0.27 42.35 55.96
CA PRO A 60 -0.99 42.84 54.79
C PRO A 60 -0.50 42.21 53.48
N LEU A 61 0.80 41.88 53.38
CA LEU A 61 1.36 41.17 52.24
C LEU A 61 0.82 39.74 52.13
N ALA A 62 0.72 39.03 53.24
CA ALA A 62 0.12 37.70 53.29
C ALA A 62 -1.37 37.75 52.91
N ILE A 63 -2.11 38.75 53.41
CA ILE A 63 -3.52 38.99 53.09
C ILE A 63 -3.72 39.25 51.58
N LEU A 64 -2.75 39.85 50.88
CA LEU A 64 -2.81 40.08 49.43
C LEU A 64 -2.31 38.88 48.60
N LEU A 65 -1.28 38.19 49.07
CA LEU A 65 -0.69 37.05 48.35
C LEU A 65 -1.60 35.83 48.33
N VAL A 66 -2.27 35.52 49.45
CA VAL A 66 -3.19 34.38 49.55
C VAL A 66 -4.30 34.43 48.49
N PRO A 67 -5.10 35.51 48.36
CA PRO A 67 -6.14 35.58 47.33
C PRO A 67 -5.56 35.58 45.91
N LEU A 68 -4.37 36.15 45.69
CA LEU A 68 -3.72 36.13 44.38
C LEU A 68 -3.28 34.71 43.98
N LEU A 69 -2.73 33.94 44.93
CA LEU A 69 -2.44 32.51 44.75
C LEU A 69 -3.71 31.68 44.56
N CYS A 70 -4.78 31.97 45.30
CA CYS A 70 -6.08 31.31 45.12
C CYS A 70 -6.68 31.61 43.74
N VAL A 71 -6.62 32.86 43.27
CA VAL A 71 -7.08 33.26 41.93
C VAL A 71 -6.23 32.61 40.85
N TRP A 72 -4.91 32.55 41.03
CA TRP A 72 -4.02 31.87 40.09
C TRP A 72 -4.28 30.36 40.05
N ALA A 73 -4.44 29.70 41.20
CA ALA A 73 -4.78 28.28 41.28
C ALA A 73 -6.16 28.00 40.64
N LEU A 74 -7.16 28.83 40.93
CA LEU A 74 -8.49 28.75 40.31
C LEU A 74 -8.40 28.93 38.79
N TYR A 75 -7.60 29.88 38.32
CA TYR A 75 -7.33 30.10 36.90
C TYR A 75 -6.66 28.88 36.26
N GLN A 76 -5.67 28.25 36.91
CA GLN A 76 -5.06 27.01 36.43
C GLN A 76 -6.06 25.84 36.39
N VAL A 77 -6.95 25.73 37.36
CA VAL A 77 -8.01 24.70 37.37
C VAL A 77 -9.04 24.94 36.26
N LEU A 78 -9.48 26.18 36.07
CA LEU A 78 -10.44 26.53 35.01
C LEU A 78 -9.83 26.35 33.62
N THR A 79 -8.57 26.78 33.42
CA THR A 79 -7.88 26.61 32.14
C THR A 79 -7.46 25.17 31.89
N SER A 80 -7.11 24.37 32.90
CA SER A 80 -6.80 22.95 32.72
C SER A 80 -8.01 22.13 32.28
N LYS A 81 -9.19 22.38 32.86
CA LYS A 81 -10.45 21.76 32.40
C LYS A 81 -10.77 22.15 30.95
N SER A 82 -10.71 23.44 30.63
CA SER A 82 -10.95 23.91 29.26
C SER A 82 -9.94 23.35 28.24
N ARG A 83 -8.66 23.27 28.61
CA ARG A 83 -7.61 22.67 27.77
C ARG A 83 -7.81 21.17 27.59
N ALA A 84 -8.18 20.45 28.65
CA ALA A 84 -8.48 19.02 28.60
C ALA A 84 -9.68 18.74 27.68
N GLU A 85 -10.78 19.48 27.83
CA GLU A 85 -11.95 19.39 26.96
C GLU A 85 -11.60 19.70 25.51
N ARG A 86 -10.84 20.77 25.27
CA ARG A 86 -10.39 21.12 23.91
C ARG A 86 -9.49 20.05 23.30
N ALA A 87 -8.56 19.48 24.09
CA ALA A 87 -7.71 18.38 23.65
C ALA A 87 -8.53 17.13 23.33
N GLN A 88 -9.54 16.81 24.15
CA GLN A 88 -10.44 15.68 23.90
C GLN A 88 -11.28 15.89 22.63
N ARG A 89 -11.79 17.11 22.39
CA ARG A 89 -12.50 17.45 21.13
C ARG A 89 -11.59 17.34 19.91
N ILE A 90 -10.36 17.84 19.99
CA ILE A 90 -9.40 17.71 18.89
C ILE A 90 -9.09 16.23 18.61
N GLN A 91 -8.92 15.43 19.67
CA GLN A 91 -8.68 13.99 19.52
C GLN A 91 -9.90 13.26 18.94
N SER A 92 -11.12 13.62 19.33
CA SER A 92 -12.34 13.02 18.76
C SER A 92 -12.51 13.41 17.29
N GLU A 93 -12.32 14.69 16.95
CA GLU A 93 -12.36 15.17 15.56
C GLU A 93 -11.28 14.49 14.71
N GLU A 94 -10.06 14.30 15.23
CA GLU A 94 -9.00 13.56 14.53
C GLU A 94 -9.40 12.10 14.30
N LYS A 95 -10.00 11.44 15.30
CA LYS A 95 -10.50 10.06 15.18
C LYS A 95 -11.62 9.96 14.15
N ASP A 96 -12.55 10.91 14.14
CA ASP A 96 -13.67 10.90 13.19
C ASP A 96 -13.20 11.17 11.76
N ARG A 97 -12.21 12.04 11.57
CA ARG A 97 -11.56 12.23 10.27
C ARG A 97 -10.84 10.98 9.78
N LYS A 98 -10.15 10.24 10.66
CA LYS A 98 -9.54 8.95 10.31
C LYS A 98 -10.60 7.93 9.90
N ARG A 99 -11.69 7.83 10.67
CA ARG A 99 -12.83 6.95 10.37
C ARG A 99 -13.45 7.29 9.02
N ALA A 100 -13.62 8.57 8.69
CA ALA A 100 -14.14 9.01 7.40
C ALA A 100 -13.24 8.57 6.23
N VAL A 101 -11.91 8.62 6.39
CA VAL A 101 -10.97 8.10 5.37
C VAL A 101 -11.11 6.59 5.20
N LEU A 102 -11.19 5.85 6.31
CA LEU A 102 -11.37 4.40 6.28
C LEU A 102 -12.73 3.98 5.70
N GLN A 103 -13.78 4.77 5.93
CA GLN A 103 -15.09 4.55 5.31
C GLN A 103 -15.02 4.70 3.79
N LYS A 104 -14.31 5.69 3.27
CA LYS A 104 -14.06 5.81 1.82
C LYS A 104 -13.24 4.63 1.31
N LEU A 105 -12.24 4.20 2.07
CA LEU A 105 -11.42 3.06 1.72
C LEU A 105 -12.22 1.74 1.64
N LEU A 106 -13.39 1.63 2.31
CA LEU A 106 -14.30 0.49 2.17
C LEU A 106 -14.83 0.27 0.74
N ALA A 107 -14.76 1.27 -0.14
CA ALA A 107 -15.11 1.08 -1.56
C ALA A 107 -14.06 0.27 -2.32
N VAL A 108 -12.83 0.22 -1.81
CA VAL A 108 -11.66 -0.42 -2.46
C VAL A 108 -11.22 -1.66 -1.70
N LEU A 109 -11.21 -1.61 -0.36
CA LEU A 109 -10.74 -2.68 0.52
C LEU A 109 -11.77 -3.00 1.59
N THR A 110 -12.00 -4.27 1.87
CA THR A 110 -12.83 -4.71 3.01
C THR A 110 -11.96 -5.38 4.04
N PRO A 111 -11.91 -4.92 5.30
CA PRO A 111 -11.29 -5.72 6.35
C PRO A 111 -12.11 -6.99 6.56
N THR A 112 -11.45 -8.14 6.67
CA THR A 112 -12.13 -9.42 6.92
C THR A 112 -12.64 -9.53 8.37
N GLN A 113 -12.05 -8.75 9.27
CA GLN A 113 -12.47 -8.59 10.65
C GLN A 113 -13.23 -7.28 10.84
N SER A 114 -13.98 -7.14 11.92
CA SER A 114 -14.73 -5.92 12.24
C SER A 114 -13.86 -4.69 12.52
N ILE A 115 -12.55 -4.88 12.64
CA ILE A 115 -11.58 -3.85 12.98
C ILE A 115 -10.57 -3.72 11.84
N TRP A 116 -10.30 -2.47 11.43
CA TRP A 116 -9.25 -2.18 10.46
C TRP A 116 -7.87 -2.50 11.04
N PRO A 117 -6.95 -3.07 10.25
CA PRO A 117 -5.58 -3.31 10.71
C PRO A 117 -4.88 -1.98 11.02
N GLU A 118 -4.00 -2.00 12.03
CA GLU A 118 -3.28 -0.83 12.51
C GLU A 118 -2.50 -0.11 11.41
N THR A 119 -1.98 -0.85 10.42
CA THR A 119 -1.30 -0.29 9.23
C THR A 119 -2.19 0.71 8.47
N TYR A 120 -3.45 0.37 8.20
CA TYR A 120 -4.41 1.25 7.52
C TYR A 120 -4.86 2.42 8.40
N TRP A 121 -4.96 2.20 9.72
CA TRP A 121 -5.24 3.29 10.66
C TRP A 121 -4.12 4.34 10.67
N GLN A 122 -2.86 3.90 10.69
CA GLN A 122 -1.69 4.78 10.63
C GLN A 122 -1.59 5.51 9.28
N LEU A 123 -1.88 4.84 8.16
CA LEU A 123 -1.94 5.47 6.85
C LEU A 123 -3.02 6.56 6.80
N SER A 124 -4.19 6.31 7.38
CA SER A 124 -5.26 7.30 7.52
C SER A 124 -4.84 8.49 8.38
N GLN A 125 -4.10 8.26 9.47
CA GLN A 125 -3.53 9.33 10.28
C GLN A 125 -2.52 10.17 9.49
N ARG A 126 -1.61 9.53 8.74
CA ARG A 126 -0.64 10.22 7.89
C ARG A 126 -1.35 11.07 6.84
N TRP A 127 -2.40 10.54 6.21
CA TRP A 127 -3.21 11.28 5.25
C TRP A 127 -3.83 12.54 5.87
N VAL A 128 -4.54 12.39 7.00
CA VAL A 128 -5.19 13.50 7.74
C VAL A 128 -4.20 14.61 8.10
N ARG A 129 -2.95 14.26 8.43
CA ARG A 129 -1.88 15.21 8.76
C ARG A 129 -1.22 15.84 7.54
N SER A 130 -1.03 15.07 6.47
CA SER A 130 -0.23 15.48 5.31
C SER A 130 -0.87 16.58 4.47
N LYS A 131 -2.20 16.80 4.59
CA LYS A 131 -3.02 17.64 3.70
C LYS A 131 -2.93 17.28 2.22
N LYS A 132 -2.20 16.22 1.85
CA LYS A 132 -2.09 15.73 0.48
C LYS A 132 -3.31 14.86 0.17
N PRO A 133 -3.90 14.97 -1.02
CA PRO A 133 -5.11 14.23 -1.36
C PRO A 133 -4.85 12.74 -1.70
N VAL A 134 -3.64 12.23 -1.53
CA VAL A 134 -3.24 10.88 -2.02
C VAL A 134 -3.01 9.90 -0.88
N TYR A 135 -3.80 8.84 -0.84
CA TYR A 135 -3.68 7.68 0.03
C TYR A 135 -2.84 6.61 -0.66
N ARG A 136 -1.64 6.37 -0.13
CA ARG A 136 -0.63 5.50 -0.74
C ARG A 136 -0.65 4.13 -0.09
N LEU A 137 -0.87 3.09 -0.91
CA LEU A 137 -0.86 1.69 -0.51
C LEU A 137 0.43 1.03 -1.01
N SER A 138 1.21 0.47 -0.10
CA SER A 138 2.36 -0.37 -0.47
C SER A 138 1.88 -1.63 -1.19
N ALA A 139 2.38 -1.90 -2.39
CA ALA A 139 1.97 -3.05 -3.19
C ALA A 139 2.27 -4.39 -2.49
N LEU A 140 3.45 -4.54 -1.86
CA LEU A 140 3.74 -5.77 -1.10
C LEU A 140 2.90 -5.90 0.15
N SER A 141 2.68 -4.81 0.90
CA SER A 141 1.84 -4.86 2.10
C SER A 141 0.39 -5.22 1.74
N LEU A 142 -0.14 -4.65 0.65
CA LEU A 142 -1.47 -4.99 0.14
C LEU A 142 -1.55 -6.46 -0.26
N ARG A 143 -0.55 -6.98 -0.98
CA ARG A 143 -0.48 -8.42 -1.31
C ARG A 143 -0.47 -9.26 -0.05
N ASP A 144 0.42 -8.99 0.90
CA ASP A 144 0.56 -9.79 2.11
C ASP A 144 -0.71 -9.74 2.98
N ASP A 145 -1.36 -8.59 3.08
CA ASP A 145 -2.63 -8.43 3.80
C ASP A 145 -3.78 -9.19 3.10
N VAL A 146 -3.87 -9.15 1.77
CA VAL A 146 -4.88 -9.92 1.03
C VAL A 146 -4.63 -11.42 1.13
N VAL A 147 -3.37 -11.85 1.00
CA VAL A 147 -2.99 -13.25 1.10
C VAL A 147 -3.17 -13.80 2.51
N GLY A 148 -2.83 -13.02 3.53
CA GLY A 148 -3.11 -13.32 4.94
C GLY A 148 -4.61 -13.29 5.27
N GLY A 149 -5.44 -12.75 4.38
CA GLY A 149 -6.87 -12.55 4.61
C GLY A 149 -7.16 -11.57 5.71
N VAL A 150 -6.33 -10.54 5.82
CA VAL A 150 -6.52 -9.37 6.68
C VAL A 150 -7.49 -8.38 6.02
N VAL A 151 -7.37 -8.23 4.70
CA VAL A 151 -8.28 -7.43 3.87
C VAL A 151 -8.63 -8.18 2.59
N GLU A 152 -9.69 -7.75 1.91
CA GLU A 152 -10.08 -8.21 0.58
C GLU A 152 -10.26 -7.03 -0.37
N LEU A 153 -9.92 -7.21 -1.65
CA LEU A 153 -10.15 -6.21 -2.69
C LEU A 153 -11.64 -6.19 -3.05
N ARG A 154 -12.29 -5.03 -2.97
CA ARG A 154 -13.64 -4.81 -3.52
C ARG A 154 -13.56 -4.38 -4.98
N ASN A 155 -14.39 -5.00 -5.82
CA ASN A 155 -14.51 -4.68 -7.23
C ASN A 155 -13.13 -4.53 -7.90
N ALA A 156 -12.26 -5.53 -7.70
CA ALA A 156 -10.88 -5.47 -8.17
C ALA A 156 -10.79 -5.22 -9.69
N SER A 157 -11.73 -5.73 -10.47
CA SER A 157 -11.79 -5.55 -11.92
C SER A 157 -11.93 -4.09 -12.34
N THR A 158 -12.64 -3.26 -11.57
CA THR A 158 -12.84 -1.83 -11.86
C THR A 158 -11.82 -0.95 -11.15
N ASN A 159 -11.55 -1.21 -9.87
CA ASN A 159 -10.79 -0.30 -9.03
C ASN A 159 -9.27 -0.47 -9.17
N LEU A 160 -8.80 -1.72 -9.33
CA LEU A 160 -7.38 -2.02 -9.33
C LEU A 160 -6.60 -1.43 -10.52
N PRO A 161 -7.13 -1.42 -11.77
CA PRO A 161 -6.47 -0.76 -12.89
C PRO A 161 -6.18 0.72 -12.61
N ASP A 162 -7.19 1.44 -12.13
CA ASP A 162 -7.07 2.87 -11.82
C ASP A 162 -6.18 3.11 -10.59
N ALA A 163 -6.19 2.22 -9.60
CA ALA A 163 -5.32 2.33 -8.43
C ALA A 163 -3.83 2.14 -8.80
N ILE A 164 -3.53 1.19 -9.69
CA ILE A 164 -2.18 0.96 -10.25
C ILE A 164 -1.72 2.19 -11.04
N MET A 165 -2.62 2.79 -11.82
CA MET A 165 -2.31 3.99 -12.62
C MET A 165 -2.35 5.29 -11.81
N GLY A 166 -2.68 5.24 -10.51
CA GLY A 166 -2.81 6.41 -9.63
C GLY A 166 -3.96 7.35 -9.98
N ARG A 167 -5.00 6.83 -10.65
CA ARG A 167 -6.19 7.53 -11.12
C ARG A 167 -7.43 7.26 -10.27
N LEU A 168 -7.39 6.25 -9.40
CA LEU A 168 -8.55 5.88 -8.59
C LEU A 168 -8.89 7.00 -7.58
N GLU A 169 -10.12 7.51 -7.66
CA GLU A 169 -10.66 8.50 -6.74
C GLU A 169 -11.99 8.01 -6.16
N VAL A 170 -12.10 8.01 -4.83
CA VAL A 170 -13.30 7.57 -4.12
C VAL A 170 -13.74 8.69 -3.18
N ASP A 171 -14.85 9.35 -3.48
CA ASP A 171 -15.39 10.47 -2.70
C ASP A 171 -14.32 11.55 -2.40
N GLY A 172 -13.50 11.90 -3.39
CA GLY A 172 -12.39 12.86 -3.24
C GLY A 172 -11.12 12.32 -2.56
N LEU A 173 -11.08 11.03 -2.21
CA LEU A 173 -9.87 10.33 -1.75
C LEU A 173 -9.18 9.68 -2.95
N ARG A 174 -8.01 10.20 -3.37
CA ARG A 174 -7.21 9.53 -4.40
C ARG A 174 -6.45 8.37 -3.79
N VAL A 175 -6.68 7.16 -4.26
CA VAL A 175 -5.99 5.94 -3.81
C VAL A 175 -4.96 5.54 -4.86
N GLN A 176 -3.71 5.36 -4.45
CA GLN A 176 -2.63 4.98 -5.34
C GLN A 176 -1.85 3.82 -4.76
N ILE A 177 -1.57 2.83 -5.60
CA ILE A 177 -0.65 1.74 -5.26
C ILE A 177 0.77 2.21 -5.57
N GLU A 178 1.66 2.07 -4.59
CA GLU A 178 3.06 2.44 -4.71
C GLU A 178 3.95 1.21 -4.67
N SER A 179 5.02 1.27 -5.49
CA SER A 179 6.12 0.33 -5.38
C SER A 179 6.94 0.68 -4.14
N ASP A 180 6.95 -0.21 -3.16
CA ASP A 180 7.82 -0.10 -2.00
C ASP A 180 9.26 -0.58 -2.33
N PRO A 181 10.28 -0.20 -1.52
CA PRO A 181 11.67 -0.60 -1.76
C PRO A 181 11.89 -2.11 -1.75
N ALA A 182 11.11 -2.87 -0.95
CA ALA A 182 11.25 -4.31 -0.89
C ALA A 182 10.77 -4.97 -2.19
N LEU A 183 9.71 -4.46 -2.81
CA LEU A 183 9.26 -4.92 -4.13
C LEU A 183 10.36 -4.71 -5.18
N ARG A 184 10.95 -3.53 -5.21
CA ARG A 184 12.07 -3.21 -6.12
C ARG A 184 13.23 -4.18 -5.92
N MET A 185 13.63 -4.41 -4.67
CA MET A 185 14.67 -5.39 -4.34
C MET A 185 14.30 -6.80 -4.76
N MET A 186 13.04 -7.23 -4.58
CA MET A 186 12.57 -8.54 -5.04
C MET A 186 12.62 -8.67 -6.56
N VAL A 187 12.24 -7.63 -7.31
CA VAL A 187 12.27 -7.63 -8.79
C VAL A 187 13.70 -7.73 -9.30
N HIS A 188 14.65 -7.01 -8.70
CA HIS A 188 16.06 -7.09 -9.08
C HIS A 188 16.73 -8.41 -8.63
N SER A 189 16.49 -8.85 -7.38
CA SER A 189 17.12 -10.05 -6.81
C SER A 189 16.53 -11.36 -7.33
N SER A 190 15.25 -11.36 -7.75
CA SER A 190 14.64 -12.52 -8.41
C SER A 190 15.30 -12.87 -9.73
N GLY A 191 16.31 -12.07 -10.16
CA GLY A 191 17.32 -12.49 -11.10
C GLY A 191 16.64 -13.07 -12.32
N LEU A 192 15.97 -12.21 -13.09
CA LEU A 192 15.25 -12.55 -14.33
C LEU A 192 16.11 -13.25 -15.41
N GLY A 193 17.32 -13.69 -15.07
CA GLY A 193 18.26 -14.44 -15.90
C GLY A 193 18.84 -15.72 -15.28
N ASN A 194 18.76 -15.99 -13.96
CA ASN A 194 19.57 -17.05 -13.32
C ASN A 194 18.78 -18.15 -12.57
N ARG A 195 17.47 -18.31 -12.82
CA ARG A 195 16.85 -19.60 -12.47
C ARG A 195 17.50 -20.65 -13.36
N LYS A 196 18.23 -21.61 -12.77
CA LYS A 196 18.63 -22.84 -13.47
C LYS A 196 17.38 -23.34 -14.18
N SER A 197 17.42 -23.29 -15.51
CA SER A 197 16.31 -23.71 -16.34
C SER A 197 15.88 -25.07 -15.84
N LEU A 198 14.64 -25.18 -15.35
CA LEU A 198 14.03 -26.50 -15.29
C LEU A 198 14.19 -27.07 -16.70
N PRO A 199 14.67 -28.32 -16.85
CA PRO A 199 14.75 -28.94 -18.14
C PRO A 199 13.44 -28.66 -18.85
N ILE A 200 13.51 -28.05 -20.02
CA ILE A 200 12.35 -27.92 -20.89
C ILE A 200 12.13 -29.33 -21.41
N GLU A 201 11.64 -30.22 -20.55
CA GLU A 201 10.86 -31.33 -21.03
C GLU A 201 9.74 -30.65 -21.79
N SER A 202 9.69 -30.92 -23.09
CA SER A 202 8.59 -30.53 -23.95
C SER A 202 7.34 -31.14 -23.35
N HIS A 203 6.74 -30.45 -22.39
CA HIS A 203 5.43 -30.74 -21.85
C HIS A 203 4.43 -30.43 -22.95
N GLN A 204 4.43 -31.29 -23.96
CA GLN A 204 3.31 -31.55 -24.82
C GLN A 204 2.21 -32.00 -23.86
N SER A 205 1.28 -31.08 -23.58
CA SER A 205 0.02 -31.45 -22.97
C SER A 205 -0.56 -32.61 -23.78
N PRO A 206 -1.12 -33.66 -23.15
CA PRO A 206 -1.66 -34.83 -23.86
C PRO A 206 -2.84 -34.52 -24.81
N ASP A 207 -3.26 -33.26 -24.93
CA ASP A 207 -4.10 -32.78 -26.03
C ASP A 207 -3.27 -32.75 -27.32
N LYS A 208 -3.24 -33.89 -28.00
CA LYS A 208 -2.56 -34.11 -29.29
C LYS A 208 -3.00 -33.18 -30.42
N ASP A 209 -4.09 -32.43 -30.26
CA ASP A 209 -4.72 -31.67 -31.35
C ASP A 209 -4.44 -30.16 -31.32
N ASN A 210 -3.77 -29.63 -30.28
CA ASN A 210 -3.57 -28.19 -30.16
C ASN A 210 -2.13 -27.79 -30.49
N ASN A 211 -1.91 -27.33 -31.73
CA ASN A 211 -0.70 -26.61 -32.18
C ASN A 211 -0.51 -25.23 -31.47
N ALA A 212 -1.07 -25.05 -30.28
CA ALA A 212 -1.04 -23.84 -29.47
C ALA A 212 0.17 -23.84 -28.53
N GLN A 213 1.11 -22.94 -28.77
CA GLN A 213 2.30 -22.73 -27.96
C GLN A 213 2.15 -21.45 -27.12
N TYR A 214 2.62 -21.47 -25.87
CA TYR A 214 2.53 -20.32 -24.96
C TYR A 214 3.90 -19.84 -24.51
N LEU A 215 4.23 -18.58 -24.81
CA LEU A 215 5.60 -18.07 -24.57
C LEU A 215 5.85 -17.60 -23.13
N ASP A 216 4.81 -17.31 -22.33
CA ASP A 216 5.01 -16.73 -20.98
C ASP A 216 5.77 -17.64 -20.00
N ARG A 217 5.86 -18.93 -20.33
CA ARG A 217 6.54 -19.95 -19.53
C ARG A 217 8.03 -20.06 -19.86
N LEU A 218 8.48 -19.44 -20.94
CA LEU A 218 9.87 -19.51 -21.37
C LEU A 218 10.71 -18.50 -20.59
N LEU A 219 11.98 -18.80 -20.34
CA LEU A 219 12.89 -17.78 -19.84
C LEU A 219 13.20 -16.78 -20.96
N PRO A 220 13.43 -15.48 -20.67
CA PRO A 220 13.76 -14.50 -21.69
C PRO A 220 14.94 -14.89 -22.60
N ALA A 221 15.96 -15.56 -22.03
CA ALA A 221 17.11 -16.06 -22.79
C ALA A 221 16.74 -17.18 -23.79
N ASN A 222 15.65 -17.90 -23.54
CA ASN A 222 15.22 -19.04 -24.34
C ASN A 222 14.19 -18.67 -25.42
N LEU A 223 13.71 -17.42 -25.46
CA LEU A 223 12.69 -16.99 -26.41
C LEU A 223 13.16 -17.16 -27.87
N SER A 224 14.37 -16.68 -28.18
CA SER A 224 14.90 -16.75 -29.56
C SER A 224 15.22 -18.21 -29.97
N PRO A 225 15.98 -19.01 -29.18
CA PRO A 225 16.19 -20.43 -29.49
C PRO A 225 14.89 -21.24 -29.64
N PHE A 226 13.90 -20.97 -28.78
CA PHE A 226 12.59 -21.62 -28.87
C PHE A 226 11.89 -21.30 -30.20
N ILE A 227 11.85 -20.02 -30.60
CA ILE A 227 11.24 -19.62 -31.86
C ILE A 227 11.97 -20.27 -33.05
N ARG A 228 13.31 -20.33 -33.03
CA ARG A 228 14.08 -21.03 -34.09
C ARG A 228 13.74 -22.53 -34.18
N SER A 229 13.65 -23.20 -33.04
CA SER A 229 13.22 -24.60 -32.99
C SER A 229 11.79 -24.77 -33.54
N LEU A 230 10.88 -23.87 -33.14
CA LEU A 230 9.51 -23.86 -33.63
C LEU A 230 9.43 -23.72 -35.15
N GLN A 231 10.18 -22.78 -35.74
CA GLN A 231 10.26 -22.58 -37.18
C GLN A 231 10.63 -23.84 -37.95
N ILE A 232 11.60 -24.61 -37.44
CA ILE A 232 12.05 -25.87 -38.06
C ILE A 232 10.99 -26.97 -37.89
N SER A 233 10.35 -27.01 -36.72
CA SER A 233 9.38 -28.05 -36.34
C SER A 233 8.04 -28.01 -37.07
N ILE A 234 7.62 -26.84 -37.57
CA ILE A 234 6.36 -26.70 -38.30
C ILE A 234 6.52 -27.31 -39.69
N THR A 235 5.66 -28.26 -40.05
CA THR A 235 5.62 -28.86 -41.39
C THR A 235 5.19 -27.82 -42.43
N ILE A 236 5.76 -27.89 -43.64
CA ILE A 236 5.36 -27.02 -44.75
C ILE A 236 3.84 -27.17 -45.01
N GLY A 237 3.15 -26.05 -45.19
CA GLY A 237 1.69 -25.98 -45.34
C GLY A 237 0.90 -26.09 -44.03
N SER A 238 1.55 -26.32 -42.89
CA SER A 238 0.88 -26.38 -41.58
C SER A 238 0.90 -25.05 -40.85
N THR A 239 -0.08 -24.85 -39.97
CA THR A 239 -0.19 -23.67 -39.11
C THR A 239 0.09 -23.97 -37.65
N ALA A 240 0.69 -23.00 -36.94
CA ALA A 240 0.85 -23.01 -35.50
C ALA A 240 0.29 -21.72 -34.88
N MET A 241 -0.21 -21.82 -33.65
CA MET A 241 -0.73 -20.68 -32.89
C MET A 241 0.17 -20.38 -31.71
N LEU A 242 0.56 -19.12 -31.54
CA LEU A 242 1.41 -18.67 -30.43
C LEU A 242 0.64 -17.66 -29.58
N GLY A 243 0.39 -18.00 -28.31
CA GLY A 243 -0.19 -17.10 -27.32
C GLY A 243 0.86 -16.53 -26.37
N PHE A 244 0.88 -15.22 -26.15
CA PHE A 244 1.82 -14.60 -25.21
C PHE A 244 1.33 -13.25 -24.69
N THR A 245 1.83 -12.88 -23.51
CA THR A 245 1.67 -11.55 -22.94
C THR A 245 2.93 -10.74 -23.22
N ALA A 246 2.75 -9.47 -23.59
CA ALA A 246 3.82 -8.54 -23.91
C ALA A 246 3.57 -7.18 -23.25
N ARG A 247 4.55 -6.29 -23.37
CA ARG A 247 4.43 -4.89 -22.96
C ARG A 247 3.27 -4.21 -23.71
N GLY A 248 2.40 -3.56 -22.97
CA GLY A 248 1.30 -2.75 -23.49
C GLY A 248 1.73 -1.31 -23.78
N ARG A 249 0.75 -0.47 -24.15
CA ARG A 249 0.95 0.92 -24.53
C ARG A 249 1.51 1.79 -23.40
N HIS A 250 1.08 1.54 -22.17
CA HIS A 250 1.50 2.30 -20.99
C HIS A 250 2.66 1.64 -20.24
N PHE A 251 3.29 0.60 -20.80
CA PHE A 251 4.43 -0.03 -20.14
C PHE A 251 5.60 0.97 -20.04
N PRO A 252 6.22 1.11 -18.86
CA PRO A 252 7.28 2.09 -18.66
C PRO A 252 8.54 1.73 -19.46
N ARG A 253 9.24 2.74 -19.94
CA ARG A 253 10.51 2.56 -20.67
C ARG A 253 11.67 2.20 -19.74
N SER A 254 11.64 2.69 -18.50
CA SER A 254 12.69 2.48 -17.50
C SER A 254 12.31 1.36 -16.54
N GLN A 255 13.29 0.52 -16.18
CA GLN A 255 13.11 -0.49 -15.12
C GLN A 255 13.05 0.15 -13.73
N GLU A 256 13.48 1.41 -13.59
CA GLU A 256 13.42 2.17 -12.34
C GLU A 256 12.03 2.78 -12.09
N ASP A 257 11.15 2.76 -13.08
CA ASP A 257 9.79 3.27 -12.95
C ASP A 257 9.00 2.41 -11.95
N PRO A 258 8.31 3.00 -10.95
CA PRO A 258 7.44 2.26 -10.04
C PRO A 258 6.46 1.31 -10.73
N LEU A 259 5.93 1.70 -11.90
CA LEU A 259 4.98 0.89 -12.66
C LEU A 259 5.62 -0.40 -13.20
N TYR A 260 6.94 -0.42 -13.44
CA TYR A 260 7.67 -1.64 -13.84
C TYR A 260 7.63 -2.67 -12.71
N HIS A 261 7.85 -2.21 -11.48
CA HIS A 261 7.81 -3.08 -10.30
C HIS A 261 6.39 -3.61 -10.04
N LEU A 262 5.36 -2.77 -10.19
CA LEU A 262 3.96 -3.18 -10.08
C LEU A 262 3.58 -4.20 -11.17
N ALA A 263 4.06 -3.99 -12.40
CA ALA A 263 3.86 -4.92 -13.51
C ALA A 263 4.55 -6.27 -13.29
N ALA A 264 5.65 -6.30 -12.53
CA ALA A 264 6.41 -7.51 -12.25
C ALA A 264 5.73 -8.43 -11.22
N LEU A 265 4.84 -7.91 -10.39
CA LEU A 265 4.27 -8.61 -9.24
C LEU A 265 3.64 -9.97 -9.60
N PRO A 266 2.85 -10.11 -10.67
CA PRO A 266 2.27 -11.41 -11.05
C PRO A 266 3.29 -12.49 -11.38
N PHE A 267 4.48 -12.09 -11.79
CA PHE A 267 5.55 -12.95 -12.29
C PHE A 267 6.65 -13.22 -11.24
N LEU A 268 6.49 -12.68 -10.04
CA LEU A 268 7.38 -13.01 -8.92
C LEU A 268 7.13 -14.44 -8.43
N PRO A 269 8.16 -15.08 -7.86
CA PRO A 269 7.99 -16.38 -7.21
C PRO A 269 6.86 -16.38 -6.18
N ARG A 270 5.95 -17.34 -6.32
CA ARG A 270 4.82 -17.53 -5.41
C ARG A 270 5.33 -18.01 -4.06
N LYS A 271 4.90 -17.34 -2.99
CA LYS A 271 5.41 -17.61 -1.63
C LYS A 271 4.81 -18.89 -1.06
N TYR A 272 3.53 -19.14 -1.37
CA TYR A 272 2.73 -20.20 -0.75
C TYR A 272 2.52 -21.41 -1.67
N LEU A 273 2.85 -21.31 -2.96
CA LEU A 273 2.81 -22.44 -3.90
C LEU A 273 4.07 -23.31 -3.86
N LYS A 274 4.72 -23.43 -2.69
CA LYS A 274 5.85 -24.34 -2.54
C LYS A 274 5.31 -25.77 -2.42
N PRO A 275 5.93 -26.77 -3.07
CA PRO A 275 5.53 -28.16 -2.89
C PRO A 275 5.69 -28.52 -1.41
N HIS A 276 4.58 -28.89 -0.77
CA HIS A 276 4.49 -29.21 0.66
C HIS A 276 5.42 -30.38 1.06
N ASP A 277 5.90 -31.14 0.08
CA ASP A 277 6.68 -32.37 0.24
C ASP A 277 8.19 -32.22 -0.03
N ALA A 278 8.76 -31.01 -0.03
CA ALA A 278 10.22 -30.84 -0.13
C ALA A 278 11.02 -31.50 1.03
N GLN A 279 10.33 -32.03 2.05
CA GLN A 279 10.91 -32.85 3.13
C GLN A 279 10.65 -34.36 2.97
N SER A 280 9.86 -34.79 1.99
CA SER A 280 9.69 -36.22 1.70
C SER A 280 10.87 -36.69 0.85
N THR A 281 11.86 -37.29 1.52
CA THR A 281 13.14 -37.75 0.95
C THR A 281 13.02 -38.89 -0.07
N LYS A 282 11.81 -39.34 -0.42
CA LYS A 282 11.59 -40.31 -1.50
C LYS A 282 11.29 -39.59 -2.81
N ALA A 283 12.38 -39.16 -3.42
CA ALA A 283 12.48 -38.46 -4.70
C ALA A 283 12.19 -39.38 -5.90
N GLU A 284 10.96 -39.85 -6.04
CA GLU A 284 10.53 -40.53 -7.27
C GLU A 284 9.44 -39.71 -7.96
N SER A 285 9.86 -38.97 -8.99
CA SER A 285 9.09 -38.53 -10.16
C SER A 285 7.61 -38.21 -9.96
N ARG A 286 7.25 -37.52 -8.87
CA ARG A 286 5.96 -36.85 -8.77
C ARG A 286 5.98 -35.66 -9.72
N THR A 287 5.55 -35.99 -10.93
CA THR A 287 5.28 -35.15 -12.09
C THR A 287 4.95 -33.70 -11.74
N HIS A 288 5.60 -32.78 -12.44
CA HIS A 288 5.36 -31.33 -12.46
C HIS A 288 3.90 -30.91 -12.80
N LEU A 289 2.98 -31.87 -12.92
CA LEU A 289 1.63 -31.73 -13.47
C LEU A 289 0.64 -30.96 -12.59
N ASN A 290 0.94 -30.73 -11.32
CA ASN A 290 -0.06 -30.14 -10.41
C ASN A 290 0.06 -28.63 -10.21
N TYR A 291 1.15 -27.96 -10.61
CA TYR A 291 1.23 -26.49 -10.37
C TYR A 291 0.15 -25.73 -11.16
N PRO A 292 -0.49 -24.72 -10.54
CA PRO A 292 -1.35 -23.84 -11.31
C PRO A 292 -0.54 -23.17 -12.42
N ARG A 293 -1.14 -23.02 -13.60
CA ARG A 293 -0.46 -22.53 -14.81
C ARG A 293 0.19 -21.16 -14.62
N SER A 294 -0.38 -20.33 -13.75
CA SER A 294 0.13 -19.02 -13.36
C SER A 294 1.47 -19.08 -12.61
N ALA A 295 1.73 -20.14 -11.82
CA ALA A 295 2.97 -20.32 -11.07
C ALA A 295 4.17 -20.67 -11.97
N LEU A 296 3.89 -21.15 -13.18
CA LEU A 296 4.89 -21.46 -14.20
C LEU A 296 5.25 -20.24 -15.06
N ARG A 297 4.61 -19.09 -14.84
CA ARG A 297 4.91 -17.88 -15.59
C ARG A 297 6.27 -17.32 -15.21
N THR A 298 6.95 -16.80 -16.22
CA THR A 298 8.23 -16.12 -16.10
C THR A 298 8.04 -14.62 -16.31
N THR A 299 9.14 -13.88 -16.40
CA THR A 299 9.14 -12.44 -16.68
C THR A 299 9.27 -12.07 -18.14
N ILE A 300 9.07 -13.01 -19.06
CA ILE A 300 8.97 -12.69 -20.49
C ILE A 300 8.00 -11.55 -20.79
N PRO A 301 6.80 -11.47 -20.17
CA PRO A 301 5.87 -10.38 -20.44
C PRO A 301 6.44 -8.98 -20.16
N LEU A 302 7.43 -8.88 -19.25
CA LEU A 302 8.10 -7.62 -18.91
C LEU A 302 9.23 -7.26 -19.87
N LYS A 303 9.69 -8.20 -20.69
CA LYS A 303 10.87 -8.05 -21.55
C LYS A 303 10.56 -8.12 -23.04
N THR A 304 9.39 -8.64 -23.43
CA THR A 304 9.02 -8.82 -24.83
C THR A 304 8.01 -7.77 -25.31
N THR A 305 8.05 -7.48 -26.60
CA THR A 305 7.05 -6.69 -27.34
C THR A 305 6.48 -7.56 -28.46
N LEU A 306 5.30 -7.19 -28.97
CA LEU A 306 4.72 -7.83 -30.15
C LEU A 306 5.72 -7.80 -31.33
N ASP A 307 6.29 -6.64 -31.62
CA ASP A 307 7.22 -6.43 -32.73
C ASP A 307 8.44 -7.35 -32.64
N ASN A 308 8.99 -7.54 -31.44
CA ASN A 308 10.13 -8.44 -31.25
C ASN A 308 9.76 -9.90 -31.55
N VAL A 309 8.59 -10.37 -31.10
CA VAL A 309 8.14 -11.74 -31.39
C VAL A 309 7.85 -11.92 -32.88
N VAL A 310 7.16 -10.96 -33.50
CA VAL A 310 6.88 -10.95 -34.95
C VAL A 310 8.17 -10.97 -35.76
N TYR A 311 9.16 -10.16 -35.38
CA TYR A 311 10.47 -10.14 -36.02
C TYR A 311 11.18 -11.50 -35.89
N LEU A 312 11.17 -12.11 -34.70
CA LEU A 312 11.79 -13.42 -34.51
C LEU A 312 11.11 -14.50 -35.37
N LEU A 313 9.78 -14.46 -35.50
CA LEU A 313 9.00 -15.42 -36.30
C LEU A 313 9.23 -15.28 -37.81
N THR A 314 9.46 -14.05 -38.29
CA THR A 314 9.59 -13.73 -39.72
C THR A 314 11.03 -13.61 -40.21
N SER A 315 12.00 -13.66 -39.30
CA SER A 315 13.44 -13.71 -39.61
C SER A 315 13.99 -15.14 -39.51
N GLY A 316 15.27 -15.33 -39.85
CA GLY A 316 15.99 -16.60 -39.68
C GLY A 316 16.08 -17.44 -40.96
N GLU A 317 16.62 -18.65 -40.82
CA GLU A 317 16.82 -19.58 -41.95
C GLU A 317 15.49 -20.14 -42.51
N VAL A 318 14.49 -20.28 -41.63
CA VAL A 318 13.15 -20.79 -41.98
C VAL A 318 12.11 -19.77 -41.52
N PRO A 319 11.99 -18.61 -42.20
CA PRO A 319 11.04 -17.59 -41.81
C PRO A 319 9.60 -18.10 -41.96
N LEU A 320 8.74 -17.80 -40.98
CA LEU A 320 7.33 -18.15 -41.04
C LEU A 320 6.53 -16.99 -41.61
N THR A 321 5.45 -17.32 -42.31
CA THR A 321 4.47 -16.32 -42.74
C THR A 321 3.44 -16.11 -41.65
N ILE A 322 3.20 -14.86 -41.27
CA ILE A 322 2.15 -14.49 -40.33
C ILE A 322 0.80 -14.52 -41.05
N LYS A 323 -0.15 -15.29 -40.50
CA LYS A 323 -1.54 -15.39 -40.98
C LYS A 323 -2.45 -14.42 -40.28
N SER A 324 -2.34 -14.31 -38.96
CA SER A 324 -3.11 -13.35 -38.16
C SER A 324 -2.31 -12.91 -36.93
N VAL A 325 -2.61 -11.69 -36.49
CA VAL A 325 -2.12 -11.10 -35.24
C VAL A 325 -3.32 -10.49 -34.54
N GLU A 326 -3.72 -11.07 -33.42
CA GLU A 326 -4.93 -10.68 -32.71
C GLU A 326 -4.59 -10.24 -31.29
N ASN A 327 -5.07 -9.06 -30.91
CA ASN A 327 -5.07 -8.63 -29.53
C ASN A 327 -6.27 -9.29 -28.82
N VAL A 328 -6.00 -10.22 -27.91
CA VAL A 328 -7.04 -10.96 -27.16
C VAL A 328 -7.08 -10.53 -25.69
N SER A 329 -6.66 -9.28 -25.40
CA SER A 329 -6.59 -8.73 -24.03
C SER A 329 -7.94 -8.79 -23.32
N ASP A 330 -9.03 -8.40 -23.96
CA ASP A 330 -10.35 -8.39 -23.33
C ASP A 330 -10.82 -9.80 -22.96
N ALA A 331 -10.78 -10.75 -23.91
CA ALA A 331 -11.13 -12.15 -23.67
C ALA A 331 -10.26 -12.77 -22.58
N TYR A 332 -8.97 -12.43 -22.55
CA TYR A 332 -8.06 -12.92 -21.53
C TYR A 332 -8.31 -12.33 -20.14
N THR A 333 -8.65 -11.04 -20.04
CA THR A 333 -9.03 -10.44 -18.75
C THR A 333 -10.34 -11.01 -18.22
N ALA A 334 -11.32 -11.26 -19.10
CA ALA A 334 -12.57 -11.94 -18.74
C ALA A 334 -12.29 -13.36 -18.21
N HIS A 335 -11.40 -14.11 -18.87
CA HIS A 335 -10.98 -15.43 -18.40
C HIS A 335 -10.28 -15.39 -17.02
N LEU A 336 -9.44 -14.38 -16.77
CA LEU A 336 -8.77 -14.22 -15.47
C LEU A 336 -9.75 -13.87 -14.35
N ASP A 337 -10.74 -13.02 -14.62
CA ASP A 337 -11.80 -12.70 -13.66
C ASP A 337 -12.67 -13.93 -13.38
N GLU A 338 -13.12 -14.64 -14.43
CA GLU A 338 -13.88 -15.89 -14.29
C GLU A 338 -13.09 -16.93 -13.48
N HIS A 339 -11.77 -17.04 -13.71
CA HIS A 339 -10.92 -17.92 -12.94
C HIS A 339 -10.88 -17.52 -11.44
N ALA A 340 -10.70 -16.24 -11.15
CA ALA A 340 -10.67 -15.73 -9.77
C ALA A 340 -12.03 -15.91 -9.05
N ASP A 341 -13.13 -15.76 -9.78
CA ASP A 341 -14.50 -15.96 -9.30
C ASP A 341 -14.84 -17.44 -9.13
N HIS A 342 -14.40 -18.30 -10.04
CA HIS A 342 -14.54 -19.74 -9.93
C HIS A 342 -13.80 -20.28 -8.70
N LEU A 343 -12.60 -19.77 -8.41
CA LEU A 343 -11.88 -20.09 -7.17
C LEU A 343 -12.61 -19.63 -5.90
N LEU A 344 -13.49 -18.62 -5.98
CA LEU A 344 -14.27 -18.14 -4.84
C LEU A 344 -15.59 -18.90 -4.65
N THR A 345 -16.35 -19.06 -5.74
CA THR A 345 -17.73 -19.53 -5.76
C THR A 345 -17.84 -21.05 -5.84
N ASN A 346 -16.93 -21.73 -6.56
CA ASN A 346 -16.94 -23.18 -6.66
C ASN A 346 -16.25 -23.81 -5.43
N VAL A 347 -17.06 -24.31 -4.49
CA VAL A 347 -16.60 -24.94 -3.25
C VAL A 347 -15.65 -26.11 -3.52
N ALA A 348 -15.93 -26.96 -4.51
CA ALA A 348 -15.08 -28.11 -4.81
C ALA A 348 -13.69 -27.68 -5.30
N SER A 349 -13.64 -26.69 -6.19
CA SER A 349 -12.38 -26.14 -6.71
C SER A 349 -11.59 -25.43 -5.62
N ARG A 350 -12.27 -24.63 -4.77
CA ARG A 350 -11.67 -23.97 -3.61
C ARG A 350 -11.09 -24.98 -2.63
N THR A 351 -11.87 -25.98 -2.21
CA THR A 351 -11.42 -27.02 -1.27
C THR A 351 -10.23 -27.79 -1.82
N LYS A 352 -10.27 -28.20 -3.10
CA LYS A 352 -9.15 -28.89 -3.74
C LYS A 352 -7.89 -28.00 -3.78
N PHE A 353 -8.04 -26.71 -4.10
CA PHE A 353 -6.91 -25.78 -4.12
C PHE A 353 -6.32 -25.57 -2.72
N GLN A 354 -7.18 -25.35 -1.71
CA GLN A 354 -6.75 -25.18 -0.32
C GLN A 354 -6.09 -26.44 0.25
N GLN A 355 -6.56 -27.64 -0.12
CA GLN A 355 -5.92 -28.89 0.26
C GLN A 355 -4.51 -29.03 -0.32
N ASN A 356 -4.30 -28.56 -1.56
CA ASN A 356 -3.01 -28.69 -2.24
C ASN A 356 -2.00 -27.59 -1.85
N TRP A 357 -2.46 -26.38 -1.55
CA TRP A 357 -1.60 -25.19 -1.40
C TRP A 357 -1.91 -24.29 -0.20
N GLY A 358 -2.84 -24.69 0.66
CA GLY A 358 -3.30 -23.89 1.79
C GLY A 358 -4.22 -22.73 1.40
N THR A 359 -4.77 -22.07 2.42
CA THR A 359 -5.67 -20.91 2.25
C THR A 359 -4.93 -19.71 1.69
N GLU A 360 -3.68 -19.51 2.09
CA GLU A 360 -2.81 -18.44 1.61
C GLU A 360 -2.44 -18.64 0.14
N GLY A 361 -2.12 -19.87 -0.27
CA GLY A 361 -1.87 -20.18 -1.69
C GLY A 361 -3.09 -19.92 -2.56
N TRP A 362 -4.29 -20.28 -2.08
CA TRP A 362 -5.55 -19.96 -2.75
C TRP A 362 -5.78 -18.44 -2.89
N ARG A 363 -5.55 -17.67 -1.82
CA ARG A 363 -5.69 -16.19 -1.87
C ARG A 363 -4.64 -15.54 -2.75
N GLU A 364 -3.39 -16.03 -2.72
CA GLU A 364 -2.30 -15.56 -3.57
C GLU A 364 -2.63 -15.76 -5.04
N GLU A 365 -3.18 -16.92 -5.41
CA GLU A 365 -3.59 -17.19 -6.79
C GLU A 365 -4.68 -16.23 -7.27
N ARG A 366 -5.74 -16.05 -6.48
CA ARG A 366 -6.82 -15.11 -6.80
C ARG A 366 -6.33 -13.69 -6.94
N PHE A 367 -5.52 -13.23 -5.97
CA PHE A 367 -4.96 -11.88 -5.98
C PHE A 367 -4.14 -11.63 -7.24
N VAL A 368 -3.31 -12.59 -7.64
CA VAL A 368 -2.46 -12.41 -8.81
C VAL A 368 -3.24 -12.47 -10.12
N ALA A 369 -4.24 -13.35 -10.24
CA ALA A 369 -5.12 -13.36 -11.40
C ALA A 369 -5.80 -12.00 -11.60
N GLN A 370 -6.34 -11.42 -10.51
CA GLN A 370 -6.96 -10.10 -10.53
C GLN A 370 -5.94 -8.99 -10.84
N TRP A 371 -4.73 -9.07 -10.28
CA TRP A 371 -3.67 -8.08 -10.54
C TRP A 371 -3.21 -8.09 -11.99
N GLU A 372 -3.04 -9.27 -12.59
CA GLU A 372 -2.67 -9.40 -13.99
C GLU A 372 -3.78 -8.89 -14.91
N ALA A 373 -5.04 -9.23 -14.61
CA ALA A 373 -6.18 -8.67 -15.34
C ALA A 373 -6.21 -7.14 -15.27
N ALA A 374 -5.91 -6.58 -14.09
CA ALA A 374 -5.84 -5.14 -13.90
C ALA A 374 -4.71 -4.47 -14.71
N LEU A 375 -3.53 -5.08 -14.78
CA LEU A 375 -2.43 -4.58 -15.60
C LEU A 375 -2.77 -4.56 -17.10
N ILE A 376 -3.55 -5.53 -17.56
CA ILE A 376 -3.98 -5.60 -18.96
C ILE A 376 -5.06 -4.56 -19.26
N ARG A 377 -6.04 -4.38 -18.36
CA ARG A 377 -7.05 -3.31 -18.46
C ARG A 377 -6.44 -1.91 -18.42
N ALA A 378 -5.38 -1.73 -17.63
CA ALA A 378 -4.62 -0.48 -17.59
C ALA A 378 -3.73 -0.28 -18.84
N GLU A 379 -3.74 -1.21 -19.80
CA GLU A 379 -2.89 -1.28 -20.99
C GLU A 379 -1.38 -1.23 -20.65
N VAL A 380 -1.01 -1.65 -19.44
CA VAL A 380 0.39 -1.83 -19.04
C VAL A 380 0.93 -3.10 -19.68
N LEU A 381 0.12 -4.15 -19.72
CA LEU A 381 0.38 -5.38 -20.46
C LEU A 381 -0.67 -5.58 -21.55
N ALA A 382 -0.35 -6.39 -22.56
CA ALA A 382 -1.28 -6.78 -23.60
C ALA A 382 -1.13 -8.27 -23.91
N ARG A 383 -2.25 -8.93 -24.21
CA ARG A 383 -2.30 -10.35 -24.60
C ARG A 383 -2.45 -10.48 -26.11
N TRP A 384 -1.59 -11.28 -26.72
CA TRP A 384 -1.55 -11.50 -28.16
C TRP A 384 -1.67 -12.98 -28.51
N VAL A 385 -2.33 -13.23 -29.64
CA VAL A 385 -2.30 -14.51 -30.35
C VAL A 385 -1.80 -14.26 -31.76
N VAL A 386 -0.79 -15.02 -32.18
CA VAL A 386 -0.23 -14.94 -33.53
C VAL A 386 -0.36 -16.31 -34.18
N VAL A 387 -1.00 -16.37 -35.34
CA VAL A 387 -1.07 -17.58 -36.16
C VAL A 387 -0.02 -17.48 -37.25
N VAL A 388 0.81 -18.50 -37.36
CA VAL A 388 1.91 -18.58 -38.33
C VAL A 388 1.76 -19.82 -39.20
N GLU A 389 2.28 -19.75 -40.42
CA GLU A 389 2.32 -20.84 -41.40
C GLU A 389 3.73 -20.95 -41.96
N ARG A 390 4.19 -22.19 -42.21
CA ARG A 390 5.38 -22.42 -43.02
C ARG A 390 4.99 -22.56 -44.49
N ARG A 391 5.39 -21.60 -45.32
CA ARG A 391 5.18 -21.67 -46.78
C ARG A 391 6.25 -22.53 -47.46
N VAL A 392 5.90 -23.03 -48.63
CA VAL A 392 6.78 -23.79 -49.54
C VAL A 392 7.87 -22.87 -50.07
#